data_AF-A0A3M1JK67-F1
#
_entry.id   AF-A0A3M1JK67-F1
#
_cell.length_a   1.000
_cell.length_b   1.000
_cell.length_c   1.000
_cell.angle_alpha   90.00
_cell.angle_beta   90.00
_cell.angle_gamma   90.00
#
_symmetry.space_group_name_H-M   'P 1'
#
loop_
_entity.id
_entity.type
_entity.pdbx_description
1 polymer ?
#
loop_
_entity_poly.entity_id
_entity_poly.type
_entity_poly.pdbx_seq_one_letter_code
_entity_poly.pdbx_strand_id
1 'polypeptide(L)'
;MDCCRISGRSLPFCKTTMNSHSKTLPKFQPGFTLIELVLVIIIIGILAGIGARSMRRVFKNANVNGTIAEMKVLAEGIVGNPDIMENNIRTNYGYIGDTGQLPPTLQDLVSNVSGVPGWDGPYIDIGFSDDPNYYLTDAWGNNYVYVVPSDPTQPPVIYTPADGDTITQKIGNSVNELLNNSVKVRLLTKNDVEVDGNAGKVEIKYAGSYHTLSYDANTGYFIGSVPIGIHQIRATSAGDTVLKSVSVTPGNRTSNDNIEINIYASYGNVTYKSGTAAVESTTQNEVYFDVHNSGSVTMPINKLTLSWSAAGQNCWNCATPYLEEVKVAGNSHWKWDVNSTALSPSGSQIILGNKIQIYSGDMTIGPLIFKDAADGTGNPVDMRGTNFTIQFHSVTAPTQTISFTTTGVCGDPSLSLNGTVSSNARNVYIPWQNPGYVSGELTSIVVSSDFAASTAYLELIQVGGTNVWRANVAACGSIPRQRIDSNIQATISFSGCTYGNPTWTANQTQTFRMRIYKNPSGNAAVTGGFSGTTFDFTLNFACGNAQTISVPVP
;
A
#
# COMPACT_ATOMS: atom_id res chain seq x y z
N MET A 1 -62.92 26.79 20.26
CA MET A 1 -62.17 25.53 20.28
C MET A 1 -60.86 25.84 20.99
N ASP A 2 -60.91 26.01 22.32
CA ASP A 2 -60.81 24.96 23.36
C ASP A 2 -59.34 24.57 23.60
N CYS A 3 -58.78 24.41 24.79
CA CYS A 3 -59.10 24.63 26.21
C CYS A 3 -57.78 24.31 26.95
N CYS A 4 -57.24 25.20 27.81
CA CYS A 4 -57.15 25.12 29.29
C CYS A 4 -56.51 23.87 29.98
N ARG A 5 -55.41 24.11 30.75
CA ARG A 5 -55.09 23.72 32.16
C ARG A 5 -53.56 23.81 32.41
N ILE A 6 -52.99 24.67 33.25
CA ILE A 6 -53.00 24.89 34.73
C ILE A 6 -52.48 23.73 35.58
N SER A 7 -51.31 23.94 36.23
CA SER A 7 -51.04 23.81 37.69
C SER A 7 -49.57 24.20 37.96
N GLY A 8 -49.13 24.82 39.04
CA GLY A 8 -49.76 25.33 40.25
C GLY A 8 -48.68 25.82 41.23
N ARG A 9 -48.87 26.99 41.83
CA ARG A 9 -48.55 27.30 43.25
C ARG A 9 -49.02 28.71 43.62
N SER A 10 -49.87 28.74 44.63
CA SER A 10 -50.46 29.87 45.37
C SER A 10 -49.43 30.63 46.20
N LEU A 11 -49.50 31.96 46.35
CA LEU A 11 -50.19 32.75 47.41
C LEU A 11 -49.78 34.25 47.24
N PRO A 12 -50.38 35.24 47.94
CA PRO A 12 -51.80 35.51 48.17
C PRO A 12 -52.21 36.96 47.78
N PHE A 13 -53.51 37.12 47.53
CA PHE A 13 -54.37 38.27 47.83
C PHE A 13 -53.74 39.63 48.24
N CYS A 14 -54.05 40.68 47.48
CA CYS A 14 -54.34 41.99 48.09
C CYS A 14 -55.69 42.50 47.55
N LYS A 15 -56.65 42.61 48.48
CA LYS A 15 -58.02 43.07 48.26
C LYS A 15 -58.03 44.54 47.83
N THR A 16 -58.69 44.83 46.71
CA THR A 16 -59.20 46.18 46.43
C THR A 16 -60.48 46.37 47.25
N THR A 17 -60.36 46.89 48.46
CA THR A 17 -61.52 47.43 49.20
C THR A 17 -61.68 48.90 48.85
N MET A 18 -62.69 49.20 48.03
CA MET A 18 -63.34 50.50 48.03
C MET A 18 -63.92 50.73 49.43
N ASN A 19 -63.56 51.84 50.07
CA ASN A 19 -64.27 52.36 51.23
C ASN A 19 -64.66 53.81 50.97
N SER A 20 -65.95 54.07 51.15
CA SER A 20 -66.61 55.36 50.99
C SER A 20 -66.34 56.30 52.16
N HIS A 21 -66.25 57.59 51.83
CA HIS A 21 -66.59 58.77 52.64
C HIS A 21 -65.93 58.99 54.02
N SER A 22 -65.15 60.08 54.12
CA SER A 22 -65.56 61.26 54.90
C SER A 22 -64.77 62.50 54.44
N LYS A 23 -65.47 63.60 54.15
CA LYS A 23 -64.83 64.91 53.92
C LYS A 23 -64.42 65.46 55.29
N THR A 24 -63.12 65.52 55.56
CA THR A 24 -62.56 66.26 56.70
C THR A 24 -62.02 67.60 56.22
N LEU A 25 -62.41 68.64 56.96
CA LEU A 25 -62.11 70.05 56.73
C LEU A 25 -60.60 70.32 56.65
N PRO A 26 -60.16 71.33 55.88
CA PRO A 26 -58.75 71.71 55.81
C PRO A 26 -58.28 72.19 57.18
N LYS A 27 -57.41 71.40 57.82
CA LYS A 27 -56.64 71.86 58.98
C LYS A 27 -55.69 72.96 58.50
N PHE A 28 -55.81 74.13 59.12
CA PHE A 28 -54.84 75.21 59.06
C PHE A 28 -53.44 74.66 59.30
N GLN A 29 -52.58 74.73 58.28
CA GLN A 29 -51.16 74.46 58.44
C GLN A 29 -50.56 75.60 59.27
N PRO A 30 -49.95 75.33 60.43
CA PRO A 30 -49.15 76.35 61.10
C PRO A 30 -48.01 76.75 60.17
N GLY A 31 -47.84 78.06 59.97
CA GLY A 31 -46.82 78.60 59.07
C GLY A 31 -45.43 78.10 59.44
N PHE A 32 -44.64 77.75 58.41
CA PHE A 32 -43.24 77.36 58.52
C PHE A 32 -42.48 78.38 59.37
N THR A 33 -41.80 77.87 60.39
CA THR A 33 -40.88 78.70 61.17
C THR A 33 -39.57 78.87 60.38
N LEU A 34 -38.88 80.01 60.55
CA LEU A 34 -37.61 80.26 59.88
C LEU A 34 -36.57 79.15 60.19
N ILE A 35 -36.60 78.60 61.41
CA ILE A 35 -35.70 77.53 61.83
C ILE A 35 -35.95 76.22 61.06
N GLU A 36 -37.19 75.93 60.69
CA GLU A 36 -37.55 74.72 59.95
C GLU A 36 -37.05 74.76 58.50
N LEU A 37 -37.12 75.92 57.85
CA LEU A 37 -36.53 76.13 56.52
C LEU A 37 -35.00 76.00 56.56
N VAL A 38 -34.36 76.58 57.57
CA VAL A 38 -32.90 76.51 57.77
C VAL A 38 -32.44 75.07 58.01
N LEU A 39 -33.20 74.29 58.81
CA LEU A 39 -32.89 72.90 59.07
C LEU A 39 -33.02 72.04 57.80
N VAL A 40 -34.03 72.28 56.96
CA VAL A 40 -34.23 71.57 55.69
C VAL A 40 -33.09 71.81 54.71
N ILE A 41 -32.64 73.06 54.51
CA ILE A 41 -31.51 73.34 53.60
C ILE A 41 -30.20 72.73 54.11
N ILE A 42 -30.01 72.63 55.43
CA ILE A 42 -28.83 71.95 56.02
C ILE A 42 -28.89 70.45 55.72
N ILE A 43 -30.03 69.79 55.93
CA ILE A 43 -30.18 68.35 55.64
C ILE A 43 -29.98 68.09 54.14
N ILE A 44 -30.57 68.90 53.25
CA ILE A 44 -30.38 68.76 51.80
C ILE A 44 -28.90 68.95 51.44
N GLY A 45 -28.20 69.93 52.04
CA GLY A 45 -26.77 70.14 51.81
C GLY A 45 -25.91 68.93 52.21
N ILE A 46 -26.21 68.31 53.37
CA ILE A 46 -25.52 67.09 53.83
C ILE A 46 -25.82 65.91 52.92
N LEU A 47 -27.10 65.69 52.56
CA LEU A 47 -27.51 64.60 51.68
C LEU A 47 -26.95 64.77 50.27
N ALA A 48 -26.90 66.00 49.73
CA ALA A 48 -26.32 66.30 48.44
C ALA A 48 -24.80 66.03 48.43
N GLY A 49 -24.08 66.39 49.51
CA GLY A 49 -22.65 66.11 49.64
C GLY A 49 -22.32 64.61 49.73
N ILE A 50 -23.17 63.80 50.37
CA ILE A 50 -23.02 62.34 50.41
C ILE A 50 -23.44 61.72 49.06
N GLY A 51 -24.55 62.17 48.49
CA GLY A 51 -25.08 61.71 47.20
C GLY A 51 -24.11 61.94 46.06
N ALA A 52 -23.47 63.11 45.99
CA ALA A 52 -22.47 63.42 44.95
C ALA A 52 -21.26 62.47 45.00
N ARG A 53 -20.78 62.11 46.20
CA ARG A 53 -19.67 61.15 46.37
C ARG A 53 -20.08 59.73 45.98
N SER A 54 -21.29 59.31 46.34
CA SER A 54 -21.84 58.00 45.95
C SER A 54 -21.98 57.88 44.43
N MET A 55 -22.51 58.92 43.78
CA MET A 55 -22.72 58.96 42.34
C MET A 55 -21.41 58.82 41.54
N ARG A 56 -20.34 59.52 41.96
CA ARG A 56 -19.01 59.39 41.32
C ARG A 56 -18.47 57.95 41.37
N ARG A 57 -18.68 57.24 42.47
CA ARG A 57 -18.25 55.84 42.60
C ARG A 57 -19.05 54.90 41.68
N VAL A 58 -20.34 55.14 41.52
CA VAL A 58 -21.19 54.37 40.59
C VAL A 58 -20.73 54.58 39.15
N PHE A 59 -20.48 55.83 38.73
CA PHE A 59 -19.95 56.11 37.39
C PHE A 59 -18.56 55.53 37.17
N LYS A 60 -17.63 55.65 38.14
CA LYS A 60 -16.30 55.02 38.03
C LYS A 60 -16.42 53.50 37.83
N ASN A 61 -17.25 52.82 38.63
CA ASN A 61 -17.45 51.38 38.49
C ASN A 61 -18.10 51.00 37.15
N ALA A 62 -19.07 51.77 36.68
CA ALA A 62 -19.71 51.56 35.39
C ALA A 62 -18.70 51.73 34.23
N ASN A 63 -17.89 52.78 34.27
CA ASN A 63 -16.84 53.04 33.29
C ASN A 63 -15.76 51.94 33.28
N VAL A 64 -15.30 51.50 34.45
CA VAL A 64 -14.34 50.39 34.58
C VAL A 64 -14.92 49.11 33.97
N ASN A 65 -16.16 48.75 34.33
CA ASN A 65 -16.79 47.53 33.82
C ASN A 65 -17.04 47.61 32.31
N GLY A 66 -17.43 48.77 31.79
CA GLY A 66 -17.59 49.01 30.35
C GLY A 66 -16.26 48.86 29.61
N THR A 67 -15.20 49.50 30.11
CA THR A 67 -13.84 49.41 29.56
C THR A 67 -13.34 47.95 29.55
N ILE A 68 -13.54 47.20 30.63
CA ILE A 68 -13.17 45.78 30.69
C ILE A 68 -13.94 44.96 29.65
N ALA A 69 -15.24 45.22 29.49
CA ALA A 69 -16.07 44.54 28.50
C ALA A 69 -15.61 44.83 27.07
N GLU A 70 -15.31 46.09 26.76
CA GLU A 70 -14.75 46.50 25.46
C GLU A 70 -13.40 45.84 25.17
N MET A 71 -12.46 45.89 26.13
CA MET A 71 -11.16 45.22 25.98
C MET A 71 -11.30 43.71 25.79
N LYS A 72 -12.31 43.09 26.42
CA LYS A 72 -12.61 41.66 26.21
C LYS A 72 -13.11 41.40 24.80
N VAL A 73 -13.99 42.25 24.25
CA VAL A 73 -14.44 42.16 22.85
C VAL A 73 -13.26 42.30 21.89
N LEU A 74 -12.35 43.25 22.14
CA LEU A 74 -11.13 43.39 21.34
C LEU A 74 -10.26 42.13 21.41
N ALA A 75 -10.03 41.59 22.61
CA ALA A 75 -9.26 40.37 22.78
C ALA A 75 -9.93 39.17 22.08
N GLU A 76 -11.25 39.00 22.21
CA GLU A 76 -12.04 37.99 21.50
C GLU A 76 -11.98 38.19 19.97
N GLY A 77 -11.95 39.43 19.47
CA GLY A 77 -11.74 39.69 18.05
C GLY A 77 -10.36 39.26 17.55
N ILE A 78 -9.33 39.33 18.41
CA ILE A 78 -7.96 38.90 18.06
C ILE A 78 -7.82 37.38 18.06
N VAL A 79 -8.19 36.71 19.16
CA VAL A 79 -7.95 35.25 19.35
C VAL A 79 -9.16 34.39 19.10
N GLY A 80 -10.33 34.97 18.89
CA GLY A 80 -11.62 34.29 18.81
C GLY A 80 -12.20 33.89 20.16
N ASN A 81 -13.47 33.51 20.13
CA ASN A 81 -14.20 33.00 21.28
C ASN A 81 -14.06 31.45 21.37
N PRO A 82 -13.50 30.91 22.46
CA PRO A 82 -13.31 29.47 22.63
C PRO A 82 -14.61 28.68 22.87
N ASP A 83 -15.69 29.36 23.28
CA ASP A 83 -16.98 28.72 23.59
C ASP A 83 -17.82 28.46 22.32
N ILE A 84 -17.44 29.05 21.18
CA ILE A 84 -18.09 28.82 19.89
C ILE A 84 -17.52 27.55 19.27
N MET A 85 -18.30 26.47 19.36
CA MET A 85 -17.95 25.15 18.84
C MET A 85 -19.03 24.62 17.90
N GLU A 86 -18.60 23.93 16.85
CA GLU A 86 -19.45 23.12 15.98
C GLU A 86 -18.95 21.67 16.05
N ASN A 87 -19.84 20.71 16.32
CA ASN A 87 -19.48 19.30 16.46
C ASN A 87 -18.31 19.04 17.44
N ASN A 88 -18.30 19.77 18.57
CA ASN A 88 -17.23 19.70 19.59
C ASN A 88 -15.84 20.13 19.08
N ILE A 89 -15.81 20.89 17.98
CA ILE A 89 -14.61 21.50 17.40
C ILE A 89 -14.77 23.01 17.49
N ARG A 90 -13.76 23.72 18.03
CA ARG A 90 -13.74 25.18 18.05
C ARG A 90 -13.71 25.73 16.62
N THR A 91 -14.61 26.67 16.32
CA THR A 91 -14.73 27.27 14.98
C THR A 91 -14.39 28.76 14.92
N ASN A 92 -14.33 29.44 16.07
CA ASN A 92 -14.03 30.87 16.12
C ASN A 92 -12.60 31.14 16.66
N TYR A 93 -11.74 31.67 15.80
CA TYR A 93 -10.32 31.95 16.09
C TYR A 93 -9.91 33.41 15.88
N GLY A 94 -10.86 34.28 15.54
CA GLY A 94 -10.63 35.71 15.33
C GLY A 94 -9.59 35.99 14.26
N TYR A 95 -8.97 37.17 14.36
CA TYR A 95 -7.96 37.66 13.43
C TYR A 95 -6.81 36.68 13.20
N ILE A 96 -6.30 36.05 14.27
CA ILE A 96 -5.17 35.11 14.15
C ILE A 96 -5.55 33.86 13.36
N GLY A 97 -6.80 33.40 13.51
CA GLY A 97 -7.31 32.23 12.80
C GLY A 97 -7.21 32.31 11.30
N ASP A 98 -7.51 33.49 10.74
CA ASP A 98 -7.57 33.66 9.28
C ASP A 98 -6.24 34.14 8.71
N THR A 99 -5.55 35.04 9.44
CA THR A 99 -4.32 35.69 8.94
C THR A 99 -3.06 34.95 9.33
N GLY A 100 -3.10 34.11 10.37
CA GLY A 100 -1.95 33.42 10.92
C GLY A 100 -0.96 34.31 11.69
N GLN A 101 -1.33 35.56 11.99
CA GLN A 101 -0.48 36.51 12.72
C GLN A 101 -1.29 37.38 13.67
N LEU A 102 -0.62 38.05 14.61
CA LEU A 102 -1.24 39.08 15.43
C LEU A 102 -1.52 40.33 14.59
N PRO A 103 -2.62 41.06 14.84
CA PRO A 103 -2.92 42.27 14.08
C PRO A 103 -1.82 43.31 14.32
N PRO A 104 -1.36 44.01 13.27
CA PRO A 104 -0.42 45.12 13.46
C PRO A 104 -1.01 46.24 14.31
N THR A 105 -2.31 46.51 14.17
CA THR A 105 -3.05 47.55 14.90
C THR A 105 -4.47 47.08 15.27
N LEU A 106 -5.11 47.73 16.26
CA LEU A 106 -6.50 47.40 16.61
C LEU A 106 -7.50 47.74 15.49
N GLN A 107 -7.14 48.65 14.59
CA GLN A 107 -7.93 49.02 13.42
C GLN A 107 -8.09 47.86 12.44
N ASP A 108 -7.12 46.94 12.41
CA ASP A 108 -7.17 45.73 11.60
C ASP A 108 -8.28 44.75 12.05
N LEU A 109 -8.90 44.98 13.21
CA LEU A 109 -10.07 44.20 13.65
C LEU A 109 -11.36 44.61 12.92
N VAL A 110 -11.44 45.85 12.41
CA VAL A 110 -12.64 46.37 11.74
C VAL A 110 -12.46 46.41 10.23
N SER A 111 -11.27 46.75 9.75
CA SER A 111 -10.97 46.85 8.32
C SER A 111 -9.52 46.49 8.06
N ASN A 112 -9.23 45.89 6.91
CA ASN A 112 -7.88 45.43 6.55
C ASN A 112 -6.93 46.60 6.17
N VAL A 113 -6.65 47.50 7.12
CA VAL A 113 -5.83 48.71 6.88
C VAL A 113 -4.37 48.36 6.60
N SER A 114 -3.88 47.27 7.18
CA SER A 114 -2.51 46.79 6.99
C SER A 114 -2.34 45.89 5.75
N GLY A 115 -3.42 45.61 5.01
CA GLY A 115 -3.37 44.81 3.77
C GLY A 115 -2.94 43.36 3.99
N VAL A 116 -3.28 42.79 5.15
CA VAL A 116 -2.89 41.43 5.54
C VAL A 116 -3.65 40.40 4.70
N PRO A 117 -2.94 39.47 4.02
CA PRO A 117 -3.57 38.39 3.29
C PRO A 117 -4.37 37.47 4.22
N GLY A 118 -5.53 37.01 3.74
CA GLY A 118 -6.39 36.09 4.50
C GLY A 118 -7.31 36.78 5.51
N TRP A 119 -7.29 38.11 5.62
CA TRP A 119 -8.28 38.84 6.43
C TRP A 119 -9.71 38.54 5.96
N ASP A 120 -10.56 38.11 6.88
CA ASP A 120 -11.97 37.74 6.68
C ASP A 120 -12.89 38.41 7.73
N GLY A 121 -12.49 39.60 8.19
CA GLY A 121 -13.24 40.39 9.16
C GLY A 121 -14.47 41.09 8.55
N PRO A 122 -15.12 41.99 9.30
CA PRO A 122 -14.71 42.52 10.61
C PRO A 122 -14.81 41.48 11.74
N TYR A 123 -13.86 41.55 12.68
CA TYR A 123 -13.73 40.66 13.83
C TYR A 123 -14.42 41.15 15.09
N ILE A 124 -14.82 42.43 15.10
CA ILE A 124 -15.59 43.06 16.16
C ILE A 124 -16.75 43.84 15.53
N ASP A 125 -17.88 43.89 16.23
CA ASP A 125 -19.00 44.74 15.85
C ASP A 125 -18.85 46.11 16.54
N ILE A 126 -18.81 47.16 15.73
CA ILE A 126 -18.71 48.56 16.19
C ILE A 126 -20.09 49.25 16.26
N GLY A 127 -21.19 48.54 16.00
CA GLY A 127 -22.55 49.07 16.10
C GLY A 127 -22.79 50.36 15.29
N PHE A 128 -23.84 51.10 15.67
CA PHE A 128 -24.19 52.39 15.09
C PHE A 128 -23.77 53.52 16.05
N SER A 129 -22.48 53.83 16.10
CA SER A 129 -21.95 55.00 16.80
C SER A 129 -21.71 56.15 15.81
N ASP A 130 -21.91 57.39 16.25
CA ASP A 130 -21.57 58.60 15.47
C ASP A 130 -20.04 58.75 15.29
N ASP A 131 -19.25 58.10 16.14
CA ASP A 131 -17.79 58.01 16.04
C ASP A 131 -17.37 56.60 15.58
N PRO A 132 -16.81 56.43 14.37
CA PRO A 132 -16.36 55.13 13.88
C PRO A 132 -15.13 54.58 14.63
N ASN A 133 -14.47 55.37 15.47
CA ASN A 133 -13.26 55.01 16.20
C ASN A 133 -13.46 54.79 17.70
N TYR A 134 -14.70 54.84 18.21
CA TYR A 134 -14.96 54.76 19.65
C TYR A 134 -14.39 53.49 20.32
N TYR A 135 -14.30 52.38 19.57
CA TYR A 135 -13.73 51.10 20.04
C TYR A 135 -12.22 51.18 20.36
N LEU A 136 -11.55 52.28 19.99
CA LEU A 136 -10.14 52.53 20.28
C LEU A 136 -9.93 53.31 21.58
N THR A 137 -10.99 53.82 22.20
CA THR A 137 -10.93 54.64 23.41
C THR A 137 -11.70 54.02 24.56
N ASP A 138 -11.24 54.26 25.78
CA ASP A 138 -11.95 53.86 26.98
C ASP A 138 -13.10 54.82 27.35
N ALA A 139 -13.81 54.51 28.44
CA ALA A 139 -14.92 55.31 28.94
C ALA A 139 -14.56 56.73 29.42
N TRP A 140 -13.27 57.08 29.47
CA TRP A 140 -12.76 58.42 29.77
C TRP A 140 -12.18 59.13 28.53
N GLY A 141 -12.21 58.49 27.36
CA GLY A 141 -11.70 59.01 26.09
C GLY A 141 -10.19 58.82 25.89
N ASN A 142 -9.52 57.99 26.70
CA ASN A 142 -8.11 57.65 26.49
C ASN A 142 -7.97 56.52 25.49
N ASN A 143 -6.97 56.57 24.61
CA ASN A 143 -6.72 55.48 23.67
C ASN A 143 -6.24 54.21 24.38
N TYR A 144 -6.74 53.06 23.93
CA TYR A 144 -6.18 51.76 24.27
C TYR A 144 -4.75 51.64 23.71
N VAL A 145 -3.86 51.09 24.52
CA VAL A 145 -2.50 50.75 24.11
C VAL A 145 -2.42 49.24 23.88
N TYR A 146 -2.21 48.86 22.63
CA TYR A 146 -1.98 47.47 22.22
C TYR A 146 -0.48 47.18 22.15
N VAL A 147 -0.04 46.12 22.84
CA VAL A 147 1.38 45.74 22.91
C VAL A 147 1.55 44.26 22.57
N VAL A 148 2.38 44.02 21.56
CA VAL A 148 2.94 42.70 21.27
C VAL A 148 4.36 42.66 21.84
N PRO A 149 4.64 41.77 22.81
CA PRO A 149 5.96 41.69 23.41
C PRO A 149 6.99 41.14 22.41
N SER A 150 8.24 41.60 22.50
CA SER A 150 9.36 41.06 21.73
C SER A 150 9.77 39.66 22.19
N ASP A 151 9.57 39.35 23.46
CA ASP A 151 9.72 38.01 24.01
C ASP A 151 8.42 37.20 23.76
N PRO A 152 8.45 36.18 22.89
CA PRO A 152 7.25 35.45 22.51
C PRO A 152 6.70 34.57 23.63
N THR A 153 7.40 34.42 24.76
CA THR A 153 6.90 33.73 25.95
C THR A 153 5.95 34.60 26.79
N GLN A 154 5.89 35.90 26.53
CA GLN A 154 5.03 36.84 27.24
C GLN A 154 3.68 37.03 26.52
N PRO A 155 2.61 37.37 27.26
CA PRO A 155 1.28 37.57 26.68
C PRO A 155 1.21 38.89 25.89
N PRO A 156 0.57 38.91 24.70
CA PRO A 156 0.10 40.16 24.12
C PRO A 156 -1.02 40.75 24.99
N VAL A 157 -1.00 42.08 25.15
CA VAL A 157 -1.92 42.79 26.05
C VAL A 157 -2.51 44.02 25.41
N ILE A 158 -3.70 44.38 25.88
CA ILE A 158 -4.31 45.70 25.70
C ILE A 158 -4.35 46.34 27.09
N TYR A 159 -3.96 47.60 27.22
CA TYR A 159 -4.10 48.32 28.49
C TYR A 159 -4.53 49.78 28.30
N THR A 160 -5.09 50.37 29.35
CA THR A 160 -5.38 51.81 29.42
C THR A 160 -5.06 52.36 30.81
N PRO A 161 -4.51 53.58 30.93
CA PRO A 161 -4.48 54.32 32.18
C PRO A 161 -5.88 54.89 32.47
N ALA A 162 -6.78 54.05 32.98
CA ALA A 162 -8.06 54.52 33.52
C ALA A 162 -7.82 55.52 34.68
N ASP A 163 -8.85 56.28 35.08
CA ASP A 163 -8.83 57.36 36.11
C ASP A 163 -8.02 57.02 37.40
N GLY A 164 -6.69 57.15 37.31
CA GLY A 164 -5.67 56.81 38.30
C GLY A 164 -5.11 55.37 38.30
N ASP A 165 -5.80 54.39 37.71
CA ASP A 165 -5.49 52.95 37.80
C ASP A 165 -5.31 52.33 36.41
N THR A 166 -4.31 51.46 36.20
CA THR A 166 -4.15 50.78 34.89
C THR A 166 -5.02 49.53 34.82
N ILE A 167 -5.81 49.41 33.75
CA ILE A 167 -6.57 48.21 33.42
C ILE A 167 -5.81 47.47 32.31
N THR A 168 -5.52 46.18 32.51
CA THR A 168 -4.79 45.35 31.55
C THR A 168 -5.60 44.11 31.20
N GLN A 169 -5.86 43.89 29.92
CA GLN A 169 -6.46 42.68 29.37
C GLN A 169 -5.40 41.86 28.63
N LYS A 170 -5.26 40.59 29.01
CA LYS A 170 -4.45 39.63 28.27
C LYS A 170 -5.24 39.08 27.10
N ILE A 171 -4.58 38.95 25.95
CA ILE A 171 -5.18 38.35 24.74
C ILE A 171 -4.98 36.84 24.73
N GLY A 172 -3.84 36.38 25.24
CA GLY A 172 -3.50 34.97 25.53
C GLY A 172 -2.47 34.90 26.65
N ASN A 173 -1.98 33.71 26.98
CA ASN A 173 -0.90 33.53 27.96
C ASN A 173 0.48 33.83 27.37
N SER A 174 0.69 33.63 26.06
CA SER A 174 1.93 33.98 25.36
C SER A 174 1.71 34.17 23.85
N VAL A 175 2.60 34.88 23.15
CA VAL A 175 2.59 34.90 21.67
C VAL A 175 2.82 33.48 21.11
N ASN A 176 3.67 32.71 21.78
CA ASN A 176 4.06 31.37 21.42
C ASN A 176 2.89 30.37 21.36
N GLU A 177 1.95 30.43 22.31
CA GLU A 177 0.76 29.57 22.27
C GLU A 177 -0.22 29.96 21.16
N LEU A 178 -0.19 31.21 20.71
CA LEU A 178 -1.07 31.70 19.65
C LEU A 178 -0.50 31.43 18.26
N LEU A 179 0.81 31.57 18.07
CA LEU A 179 1.43 31.53 16.74
C LEU A 179 2.30 30.30 16.49
N ASN A 180 2.72 29.59 17.54
CA ASN A 180 3.72 28.53 17.41
C ASN A 180 3.25 27.24 18.10
N ASN A 181 2.28 26.58 17.46
CA ASN A 181 1.77 25.27 17.81
C ASN A 181 2.34 24.19 16.88
N SER A 182 2.08 22.92 17.18
CA SER A 182 2.50 21.77 16.38
C SER A 182 1.29 20.95 15.92
N VAL A 183 1.46 20.31 14.76
CA VAL A 183 0.47 19.42 14.17
C VAL A 183 1.17 18.11 13.79
N LYS A 184 0.55 16.98 14.14
CA LYS A 184 1.00 15.63 13.79
C LYS A 184 -0.09 14.91 13.02
N VAL A 185 0.30 14.22 11.95
CA VAL A 185 -0.62 13.54 11.02
C VAL A 185 -0.09 12.16 10.73
N ARG A 186 -0.95 11.15 10.82
CA ARG A 186 -0.69 9.82 10.27
C ARG A 186 -1.48 9.65 8.99
N LEU A 187 -0.77 9.39 7.91
CA LEU A 187 -1.36 9.11 6.61
C LEU A 187 -1.46 7.60 6.45
N LEU A 188 -2.67 7.08 6.34
CA LEU A 188 -2.96 5.65 6.31
C LEU A 188 -3.61 5.29 4.96
N THR A 189 -3.30 4.11 4.45
CA THR A 189 -4.06 3.50 3.34
C THR A 189 -5.40 2.95 3.83
N LYS A 190 -6.26 2.46 2.92
CA LYS A 190 -7.51 1.76 3.27
C LYS A 190 -7.33 0.59 4.25
N ASN A 191 -6.15 -0.02 4.29
CA ASN A 191 -5.86 -1.20 5.09
C ASN A 191 -5.05 -0.86 6.36
N ASP A 192 -5.14 0.39 6.83
CA ASP A 192 -4.44 0.88 8.03
C ASP A 192 -2.91 0.78 7.96
N VAL A 193 -2.35 0.73 6.75
CA VAL A 193 -0.90 0.77 6.53
C VAL A 193 -0.45 2.23 6.42
N GLU A 194 0.55 2.62 7.20
CA GLU A 194 1.12 3.96 7.18
C GLU A 194 1.89 4.25 5.88
N VAL A 195 1.64 5.43 5.31
CA VAL A 195 2.28 5.93 4.09
C VAL A 195 3.47 6.78 4.48
N ASP A 196 4.68 6.34 4.13
CA ASP A 196 5.92 7.07 4.43
C ASP A 196 6.11 8.32 3.57
N GLY A 197 7.12 9.14 3.91
CA GLY A 197 7.48 10.34 3.16
C GLY A 197 8.02 10.11 1.74
N ASN A 198 8.30 8.85 1.34
CA ASN A 198 8.68 8.53 -0.04
C ASN A 198 7.44 8.24 -0.91
N ALA A 199 6.38 7.73 -0.30
CA ALA A 199 5.13 7.35 -0.95
C ALA A 199 4.05 8.44 -0.86
N GLY A 200 4.17 9.38 0.08
CA GLY A 200 3.19 10.43 0.31
C GLY A 200 3.80 11.79 0.64
N LYS A 201 2.94 12.80 0.64
CA LYS A 201 3.22 14.19 1.03
C LYS A 201 2.04 14.72 1.83
N VAL A 202 2.31 15.36 2.95
CA VAL A 202 1.29 16.08 3.73
C VAL A 202 1.67 17.55 3.82
N GLU A 203 0.69 18.41 3.60
CA GLU A 203 0.83 19.86 3.68
C GLU A 203 -0.30 20.45 4.52
N ILE A 204 -0.04 21.55 5.21
CA ILE A 204 -1.05 22.31 5.95
C ILE A 204 -1.08 23.74 5.41
N LYS A 205 -2.27 24.30 5.23
CA LYS A 205 -2.45 25.68 4.75
C LYS A 205 -2.69 26.63 5.92
N TYR A 206 -1.85 27.64 6.05
CA TYR A 206 -2.03 28.80 6.94
C TYR A 206 -1.33 30.02 6.33
N ALA A 207 -1.73 31.24 6.73
CA ALA A 207 -1.23 32.49 6.15
C ALA A 207 -1.26 32.53 4.60
N GLY A 208 -2.31 31.93 4.01
CA GLY A 208 -2.52 31.87 2.56
C GLY A 208 -1.69 30.85 1.77
N SER A 209 -0.72 30.16 2.39
CA SER A 209 0.21 29.24 1.70
C SER A 209 0.19 27.83 2.27
N TYR A 210 0.57 26.84 1.46
CA TYR A 210 0.77 25.47 1.92
C TYR A 210 2.20 25.27 2.43
N HIS A 211 2.33 24.70 3.62
CA HIS A 211 3.59 24.33 4.25
C HIS A 211 3.69 22.81 4.33
N THR A 212 4.80 22.23 3.85
CA THR A 212 5.01 20.78 3.84
C THR A 212 5.44 20.28 5.22
N LEU A 213 4.81 19.20 5.68
CA LEU A 213 5.17 18.53 6.93
C LEU A 213 6.41 17.65 6.71
N SER A 214 7.27 17.59 7.71
CA SER A 214 8.40 16.66 7.76
C SER A 214 7.91 15.26 8.14
N TYR A 215 8.55 14.21 7.63
CA TYR A 215 8.22 12.83 7.99
C TYR A 215 9.29 12.20 8.90
N ASP A 216 8.85 11.55 9.97
CA ASP A 216 9.66 10.69 10.85
C ASP A 216 8.91 9.38 11.12
N ALA A 217 9.60 8.23 11.10
CA ALA A 217 8.96 6.92 11.21
C ALA A 217 8.27 6.66 12.57
N ASN A 218 8.66 7.36 13.64
CA ASN A 218 8.03 7.21 14.95
C ASN A 218 6.85 8.18 15.14
N THR A 219 6.98 9.38 14.57
CA THR A 219 6.07 10.52 14.80
C THR A 219 5.03 10.68 13.68
N GLY A 220 5.25 10.07 12.52
CA GLY A 220 4.48 10.34 11.30
C GLY A 220 4.87 11.68 10.66
N TYR A 221 3.93 12.33 10.00
CA TYR A 221 4.13 13.68 9.45
C TYR A 221 3.94 14.72 10.55
N PHE A 222 4.87 15.68 10.66
CA PHE A 222 4.81 16.72 11.68
C PHE A 222 5.30 18.07 11.17
N ILE A 223 4.77 19.14 11.77
CA ILE A 223 5.24 20.51 11.56
C ILE A 223 5.01 21.31 12.85
N GLY A 224 5.92 22.26 13.13
CA GLY A 224 5.77 23.25 14.19
C GLY A 224 5.46 24.64 13.62
N SER A 225 5.35 25.64 14.47
CA SER A 225 5.09 27.03 14.05
C SER A 225 3.77 27.23 13.31
N VAL A 226 2.75 26.48 13.73
CA VAL A 226 1.38 26.59 13.22
C VAL A 226 0.59 27.58 14.10
N PRO A 227 0.02 28.65 13.55
CA PRO A 227 -0.87 29.53 14.29
C PRO A 227 -2.14 28.83 14.76
N ILE A 228 -2.82 29.36 15.77
CA ILE A 228 -4.18 28.91 16.09
C ILE A 228 -5.12 29.18 14.93
N GLY A 229 -6.14 28.36 14.74
CA GLY A 229 -7.04 28.50 13.61
C GLY A 229 -7.64 27.18 13.13
N ILE A 230 -8.56 27.28 12.17
CA ILE A 230 -8.96 26.14 11.35
C ILE A 230 -8.07 26.12 10.11
N HIS A 231 -7.27 25.08 9.99
CA HIS A 231 -6.34 24.92 8.87
C HIS A 231 -6.75 23.76 7.99
N GLN A 232 -6.50 23.87 6.69
CA GLN A 232 -6.74 22.77 5.76
C GLN A 232 -5.45 21.96 5.58
N ILE A 233 -5.53 20.67 5.90
CA ILE A 233 -4.50 19.69 5.58
C ILE A 233 -4.78 19.12 4.19
N ARG A 234 -3.75 19.04 3.37
CA ARG A 234 -3.73 18.35 2.08
C ARG A 234 -2.77 17.18 2.18
N ALA A 235 -3.31 15.97 2.13
CA ALA A 235 -2.53 14.75 2.00
C ALA A 235 -2.59 14.27 0.56
N THR A 236 -1.43 13.98 -0.03
CA THR A 236 -1.30 13.44 -1.39
C THR A 236 -0.49 12.17 -1.32
N SER A 237 -0.98 11.08 -1.91
CA SER A 237 -0.25 9.83 -2.03
C SER A 237 -0.72 9.14 -3.28
N ALA A 238 0.23 8.65 -4.07
CA ALA A 238 -0.06 7.92 -5.31
C ALA A 238 -1.14 8.65 -6.16
N GLY A 239 -0.97 9.92 -6.49
CA GLY A 239 -1.90 10.66 -7.35
C GLY A 239 -3.28 11.02 -6.74
N ASP A 240 -3.68 10.40 -5.64
CA ASP A 240 -4.89 10.77 -4.90
C ASP A 240 -4.60 11.93 -3.94
N THR A 241 -5.61 12.77 -3.71
CA THR A 241 -5.52 13.92 -2.81
C THR A 241 -6.72 13.94 -1.88
N VAL A 242 -6.47 14.02 -0.57
CA VAL A 242 -7.48 14.16 0.47
C VAL A 242 -7.27 15.50 1.18
N LEU A 243 -8.36 16.23 1.37
CA LEU A 243 -8.40 17.47 2.13
C LEU A 243 -9.11 17.22 3.46
N LYS A 244 -8.53 17.66 4.57
CA LYS A 244 -9.13 17.56 5.92
C LYS A 244 -8.90 18.84 6.68
N SER A 245 -9.94 19.39 7.30
CA SER A 245 -9.80 20.54 8.20
C SER A 245 -9.37 20.08 9.59
N VAL A 246 -8.44 20.82 10.20
CA VAL A 246 -7.97 20.63 11.57
C VAL A 246 -8.16 21.93 12.34
N SER A 247 -8.60 21.81 13.60
CA SER A 247 -8.68 22.92 14.53
C SER A 247 -7.44 22.91 15.43
N VAL A 248 -6.65 23.98 15.40
CA VAL A 248 -5.43 24.14 16.20
C VAL A 248 -5.69 25.13 17.34
N THR A 249 -5.75 24.63 18.56
CA THR A 249 -6.02 25.42 19.76
C THR A 249 -4.73 26.00 20.36
N PRO A 250 -4.83 27.07 21.18
CA PRO A 250 -3.67 27.63 21.87
C PRO A 250 -2.91 26.59 22.70
N GLY A 251 -1.58 26.61 22.60
CA GLY A 251 -0.70 25.75 23.40
C GLY A 251 -0.65 24.29 22.95
N ASN A 252 -1.19 23.99 21.76
CA ASN A 252 -1.13 22.66 21.15
C ASN A 252 0.30 22.35 20.68
N ARG A 253 1.22 22.12 21.62
CA ARG A 253 2.65 21.90 21.36
C ARG A 253 3.09 20.45 21.56
N THR A 254 2.28 19.67 22.29
CA THR A 254 2.68 18.37 22.83
C THR A 254 1.58 17.31 22.76
N SER A 255 0.44 17.57 22.12
CA SER A 255 -0.59 16.53 21.99
C SER A 255 0.02 15.31 21.27
N ASN A 256 -0.14 14.15 21.91
CA ASN A 256 0.24 12.86 21.33
C ASN A 256 -0.81 12.36 20.33
N ASP A 257 -1.88 13.12 20.16
CA ASP A 257 -3.02 12.76 19.32
C ASP A 257 -2.66 13.03 17.88
N ASN A 258 -2.38 11.95 17.16
CA ASN A 258 -2.17 12.00 15.73
C ASN A 258 -3.50 12.22 15.01
N ILE A 259 -3.51 13.16 14.07
CA ILE A 259 -4.64 13.29 13.15
C ILE A 259 -4.50 12.20 12.11
N GLU A 260 -5.37 11.20 12.17
CA GLU A 260 -5.40 10.14 11.16
C GLU A 260 -6.13 10.63 9.91
N ILE A 261 -5.49 10.46 8.76
CA ILE A 261 -6.04 10.73 7.44
C ILE A 261 -5.93 9.46 6.62
N ASN A 262 -7.08 8.90 6.26
CA ASN A 262 -7.14 7.78 5.33
C ASN A 262 -7.10 8.31 3.90
N ILE A 263 -6.15 7.83 3.12
CA ILE A 263 -6.04 8.08 1.68
C ILE A 263 -6.26 6.78 0.90
N TYR A 264 -7.20 6.85 -0.03
CA TYR A 264 -7.62 5.70 -0.82
C TYR A 264 -6.87 5.67 -2.14
N ALA A 265 -5.54 5.56 -2.09
CA ALA A 265 -4.73 5.33 -3.28
C ALA A 265 -5.34 4.18 -4.09
N SER A 266 -5.88 4.47 -5.27
CA SER A 266 -6.49 3.45 -6.13
C SER A 266 -5.40 2.66 -6.85
N TYR A 267 -4.71 1.79 -6.11
CA TYR A 267 -3.75 0.82 -6.64
C TYR A 267 -4.35 -0.16 -7.65
N GLY A 268 -5.68 -0.20 -7.77
CA GLY A 268 -6.38 -1.06 -8.72
C GLY A 268 -6.29 -2.54 -8.38
N ASN A 269 -6.62 -3.36 -9.38
CA ASN A 269 -6.38 -4.80 -9.36
C ASN A 269 -5.36 -5.13 -10.44
N VAL A 270 -4.40 -6.00 -10.10
CA VAL A 270 -3.48 -6.58 -11.08
C VAL A 270 -4.10 -7.86 -11.60
N THR A 271 -4.44 -7.87 -12.89
CA THR A 271 -5.02 -9.03 -13.58
C THR A 271 -4.09 -9.54 -14.66
N TYR A 272 -4.03 -10.85 -14.85
CA TYR A 272 -3.36 -11.43 -16.02
C TYR A 272 -4.10 -11.04 -17.30
N LYS A 273 -3.35 -10.59 -18.31
CA LYS A 273 -3.90 -10.30 -19.64
C LYS A 273 -3.97 -11.60 -20.44
N SER A 274 -5.18 -12.12 -20.58
CA SER A 274 -5.41 -13.43 -21.21
C SER A 274 -4.76 -13.58 -22.58
N GLY A 275 -4.12 -14.73 -22.81
CA GLY A 275 -3.46 -15.09 -24.06
C GLY A 275 -2.04 -14.55 -24.26
N THR A 276 -1.48 -13.85 -23.27
CA THR A 276 -0.12 -13.27 -23.36
C THR A 276 0.98 -14.12 -22.74
N ALA A 277 0.62 -15.15 -21.95
CA ALA A 277 1.60 -16.05 -21.35
C ALA A 277 2.31 -16.88 -22.43
N ALA A 278 3.60 -16.64 -22.59
CA ALA A 278 4.44 -17.27 -23.59
C ALA A 278 5.68 -17.90 -22.95
N VAL A 279 6.25 -18.86 -23.67
CA VAL A 279 7.54 -19.45 -23.34
C VAL A 279 8.46 -19.22 -24.53
N GLU A 280 9.58 -18.56 -24.30
CA GLU A 280 10.57 -18.23 -25.32
C GLU A 280 11.93 -18.86 -25.00
N SER A 281 12.94 -18.54 -25.81
CA SER A 281 14.25 -19.19 -25.90
C SER A 281 14.28 -20.50 -26.70
N THR A 282 15.48 -20.87 -27.17
CA THR A 282 15.70 -22.15 -27.89
C THR A 282 15.47 -23.37 -27.00
N THR A 283 15.57 -23.21 -25.68
CA THR A 283 15.36 -24.23 -24.66
C THR A 283 14.02 -24.11 -23.94
N GLN A 284 13.19 -23.12 -24.30
CA GLN A 284 11.83 -22.94 -23.79
C GLN A 284 11.75 -22.84 -22.25
N ASN A 285 12.72 -22.16 -21.65
CA ASN A 285 12.86 -22.04 -20.20
C ASN A 285 12.60 -20.62 -19.68
N GLU A 286 12.23 -19.70 -20.57
CA GLU A 286 11.94 -18.31 -20.26
C GLU A 286 10.45 -18.03 -20.38
N VAL A 287 9.81 -17.68 -19.27
CA VAL A 287 8.36 -17.40 -19.23
C VAL A 287 8.11 -15.90 -19.22
N TYR A 288 7.23 -15.46 -20.12
CA TYR A 288 6.76 -14.08 -20.25
C TYR A 288 5.24 -14.05 -20.11
N PHE A 289 4.69 -12.98 -19.56
CA PHE A 289 3.25 -12.74 -19.52
C PHE A 289 2.98 -11.26 -19.30
N ASP A 290 1.83 -10.79 -19.77
CA ASP A 290 1.39 -9.43 -19.50
C ASP A 290 0.43 -9.40 -18.31
N VAL A 291 0.56 -8.35 -17.52
CA VAL A 291 -0.40 -7.96 -16.49
C VAL A 291 -1.05 -6.63 -16.87
N HIS A 292 -2.29 -6.45 -16.45
CA HIS A 292 -3.01 -5.19 -16.51
C HIS A 292 -3.28 -4.70 -15.10
N ASN A 293 -2.88 -3.47 -14.80
CA ASN A 293 -3.23 -2.76 -13.57
C ASN A 293 -4.35 -1.76 -13.86
N SER A 294 -5.53 -2.01 -13.29
CA SER A 294 -6.70 -1.12 -13.45
C SER A 294 -6.64 0.16 -12.60
N GLY A 295 -5.60 0.31 -11.76
CA GLY A 295 -5.39 1.46 -10.91
C GLY A 295 -4.88 2.67 -11.69
N SER A 296 -4.96 3.85 -11.06
CA SER A 296 -4.43 5.10 -11.61
C SER A 296 -2.96 5.33 -11.24
N VAL A 297 -2.35 4.39 -10.53
CA VAL A 297 -1.07 4.60 -9.82
C VAL A 297 -0.16 3.39 -9.95
N THR A 298 1.14 3.63 -9.84
CA THR A 298 2.14 2.56 -9.84
C THR A 298 2.11 1.77 -8.54
N MET A 299 2.07 0.45 -8.64
CA MET A 299 2.13 -0.47 -7.51
C MET A 299 3.56 -1.02 -7.33
N PRO A 300 4.27 -0.66 -6.25
CA PRO A 300 5.61 -1.18 -5.99
C PRO A 300 5.53 -2.58 -5.36
N ILE A 301 6.20 -3.56 -5.95
CA ILE A 301 6.26 -4.93 -5.47
C ILE A 301 7.62 -5.21 -4.84
N ASN A 302 7.61 -5.74 -3.62
CA ASN A 302 8.81 -6.03 -2.83
C ASN A 302 9.11 -7.54 -2.76
N LYS A 303 8.07 -8.36 -2.80
CA LYS A 303 8.19 -9.82 -2.73
C LYS A 303 7.25 -10.47 -3.72
N LEU A 304 7.67 -11.62 -4.23
CA LEU A 304 6.82 -12.49 -5.04
C LEU A 304 6.70 -13.84 -4.36
N THR A 305 5.51 -14.45 -4.42
CA THR A 305 5.33 -15.89 -4.17
C THR A 305 4.95 -16.53 -5.50
N LEU A 306 5.79 -17.41 -6.03
CA LEU A 306 5.55 -18.06 -7.31
C LEU A 306 5.33 -19.54 -7.11
N SER A 307 4.20 -20.06 -7.60
CA SER A 307 3.91 -21.49 -7.66
C SER A 307 3.67 -21.91 -9.10
N TRP A 308 4.20 -23.07 -9.46
CA TRP A 308 3.97 -23.72 -10.74
C TRP A 308 3.61 -25.19 -10.59
N SER A 309 2.78 -25.69 -11.50
CA SER A 309 2.41 -27.10 -11.62
C SER A 309 2.16 -27.49 -13.09
N ALA A 310 2.33 -28.77 -13.42
CA ALA A 310 2.14 -29.25 -14.79
C ALA A 310 0.64 -29.18 -15.17
N ALA A 311 0.33 -28.62 -16.34
CA ALA A 311 -1.03 -28.59 -16.89
C ALA A 311 -1.24 -29.78 -17.83
N GLY A 312 -1.28 -31.00 -17.29
CA GLY A 312 -1.44 -32.23 -18.08
C GLY A 312 -0.12 -32.94 -18.36
N GLN A 313 0.29 -33.08 -19.63
CA GLN A 313 1.57 -33.72 -19.98
C GLN A 313 2.73 -32.93 -19.36
N ASN A 314 3.54 -33.63 -18.55
CA ASN A 314 4.58 -33.03 -17.74
C ASN A 314 5.86 -32.82 -18.56
N CYS A 315 6.14 -31.57 -18.95
CA CYS A 315 7.42 -31.18 -19.56
C CYS A 315 8.63 -31.42 -18.64
N TRP A 316 8.37 -31.59 -17.34
CA TRP A 316 9.37 -31.81 -16.30
C TRP A 316 9.53 -33.28 -15.94
N ASN A 317 9.08 -34.20 -16.79
CA ASN A 317 8.99 -35.63 -16.45
C ASN A 317 10.32 -36.27 -15.97
N CYS A 318 11.46 -35.62 -16.22
CA CYS A 318 12.80 -36.00 -15.73
C CYS A 318 13.56 -34.86 -15.00
N ALA A 319 12.94 -33.72 -14.71
CA ALA A 319 13.58 -32.55 -14.12
C ALA A 319 12.71 -31.91 -13.05
N THR A 320 13.30 -31.29 -12.04
CA THR A 320 12.54 -30.45 -11.10
C THR A 320 12.81 -28.99 -11.45
N PRO A 321 11.84 -28.23 -11.97
CA PRO A 321 12.04 -26.82 -12.26
C PRO A 321 12.26 -26.01 -10.98
N TYR A 322 13.34 -25.25 -10.95
CA TYR A 322 13.66 -24.22 -9.97
C TYR A 322 13.73 -22.86 -10.67
N LEU A 323 13.22 -21.83 -10.01
CA LEU A 323 13.34 -20.45 -10.49
C LEU A 323 14.79 -19.96 -10.29
N GLU A 324 15.43 -19.52 -11.35
CA GLU A 324 16.81 -18.97 -11.33
C GLU A 324 16.81 -17.44 -11.23
N GLU A 325 15.98 -16.78 -12.04
CA GLU A 325 16.05 -15.33 -12.20
C GLU A 325 14.68 -14.75 -12.56
N VAL A 326 14.39 -13.57 -12.00
CA VAL A 326 13.22 -12.76 -12.32
C VAL A 326 13.70 -11.47 -12.96
N LYS A 327 13.35 -11.28 -14.23
CA LYS A 327 13.60 -10.04 -14.97
C LYS A 327 12.31 -9.33 -15.33
N VAL A 328 12.38 -8.02 -15.40
CA VAL A 328 11.32 -7.15 -15.93
C VAL A 328 11.99 -6.04 -16.72
N ALA A 329 11.54 -5.81 -17.97
CA ALA A 329 12.13 -4.83 -18.87
C ALA A 329 13.67 -4.95 -18.99
N GLY A 330 14.19 -6.18 -19.01
CA GLY A 330 15.62 -6.50 -19.12
C GLY A 330 16.43 -6.35 -17.82
N ASN A 331 15.85 -5.79 -16.75
CA ASN A 331 16.54 -5.63 -15.46
C ASN A 331 16.30 -6.83 -14.56
N SER A 332 17.36 -7.28 -13.87
CA SER A 332 17.26 -8.33 -12.86
C SER A 332 16.71 -7.77 -11.55
N HIS A 333 15.58 -8.31 -11.10
CA HIS A 333 14.94 -7.94 -9.82
C HIS A 333 15.22 -8.95 -8.72
N TRP A 334 15.48 -10.19 -9.11
CA TRP A 334 15.92 -11.26 -8.23
C TRP A 334 16.71 -12.26 -9.06
N LYS A 335 17.82 -12.74 -8.51
CA LYS A 335 18.64 -13.80 -9.09
C LYS A 335 19.12 -14.71 -7.98
N TRP A 336 19.14 -15.99 -8.26
CA TRP A 336 19.77 -16.98 -7.39
C TRP A 336 21.25 -16.66 -7.17
N ASP A 337 21.66 -16.53 -5.90
CA ASP A 337 23.06 -16.41 -5.48
C ASP A 337 23.40 -17.62 -4.61
N VAL A 338 24.49 -18.31 -4.96
CA VAL A 338 25.05 -19.48 -4.27
C VAL A 338 25.39 -19.24 -2.79
N ASN A 339 25.47 -17.98 -2.35
CA ASN A 339 25.66 -17.60 -0.95
C ASN A 339 24.36 -17.42 -0.16
N SER A 340 23.19 -17.47 -0.83
CA SER A 340 21.88 -17.38 -0.20
C SER A 340 21.26 -18.78 -0.09
N THR A 341 20.87 -19.20 1.12
CA THR A 341 20.39 -20.56 1.41
C THR A 341 18.97 -20.87 0.92
N ALA A 342 18.39 -20.05 0.04
CA ALA A 342 16.97 -20.11 -0.28
C ALA A 342 16.69 -20.76 -1.63
N LEU A 343 16.78 -22.10 -1.68
CA LEU A 343 16.14 -22.91 -2.74
C LEU A 343 14.87 -22.19 -3.21
N SER A 344 14.69 -22.01 -4.52
CA SER A 344 13.45 -21.42 -5.06
C SER A 344 12.59 -22.47 -5.78
N PRO A 345 12.11 -23.51 -5.06
CA PRO A 345 11.14 -24.44 -5.60
C PRO A 345 9.78 -23.76 -5.74
N SER A 346 8.84 -24.46 -6.39
CA SER A 346 7.46 -24.02 -6.50
C SER A 346 6.86 -23.68 -5.12
N GLY A 347 6.28 -22.50 -4.99
CA GLY A 347 5.70 -21.97 -3.75
C GLY A 347 6.64 -21.17 -2.87
N SER A 348 7.91 -21.00 -3.25
CA SER A 348 8.84 -20.15 -2.50
C SER A 348 8.40 -18.68 -2.55
N GLN A 349 8.66 -17.96 -1.45
CA GLN A 349 8.57 -16.51 -1.41
C GLN A 349 9.97 -15.93 -1.62
N ILE A 350 10.12 -15.09 -2.64
CA ILE A 350 11.36 -14.39 -2.96
C ILE A 350 11.27 -12.92 -2.59
N ILE A 351 12.34 -12.38 -2.00
CA ILE A 351 12.49 -10.95 -1.72
C ILE A 351 13.25 -10.32 -2.86
N LEU A 352 12.67 -9.31 -3.51
CA LEU A 352 13.29 -8.66 -4.67
C LEU A 352 14.41 -7.72 -4.19
N GLY A 353 15.57 -7.76 -4.84
CA GLY A 353 16.68 -6.84 -4.57
C GLY A 353 16.31 -5.40 -4.92
N ASN A 354 15.64 -5.22 -6.07
CA ASN A 354 15.02 -3.96 -6.49
C ASN A 354 13.53 -4.16 -6.70
N LYS A 355 12.71 -3.18 -6.30
CA LYS A 355 11.24 -3.25 -6.43
C LYS A 355 10.82 -3.34 -7.90
N ILE A 356 9.83 -4.19 -8.22
CA ILE A 356 9.13 -4.14 -9.51
C ILE A 356 8.06 -3.05 -9.43
N GLN A 357 7.98 -2.19 -10.45
CA GLN A 357 7.01 -1.10 -10.51
C GLN A 357 5.89 -1.46 -11.50
N ILE A 358 4.74 -1.93 -11.00
CA ILE A 358 3.59 -2.23 -11.88
C ILE A 358 2.85 -0.92 -12.17
N TYR A 359 3.08 -0.35 -13.35
CA TYR A 359 2.43 0.88 -13.80
C TYR A 359 0.94 0.68 -14.08
N SER A 360 0.18 1.79 -14.16
CA SER A 360 -1.20 1.77 -14.66
C SER A 360 -1.22 1.28 -16.12
N GLY A 361 -2.19 0.43 -16.45
CA GLY A 361 -2.31 -0.18 -17.77
C GLY A 361 -1.54 -1.49 -17.91
N ASP A 362 -1.15 -1.81 -19.14
CA ASP A 362 -0.53 -3.08 -19.50
C ASP A 362 0.99 -3.05 -19.31
N MET A 363 1.54 -4.13 -18.78
CA MET A 363 2.97 -4.31 -18.56
C MET A 363 3.36 -5.78 -18.77
N THR A 364 4.46 -6.01 -19.49
CA THR A 364 5.07 -7.33 -19.61
C THR A 364 5.97 -7.62 -18.41
N ILE A 365 5.78 -8.80 -17.80
CA ILE A 365 6.65 -9.37 -16.78
C ILE A 365 7.39 -10.55 -17.40
N GLY A 366 8.71 -10.56 -17.23
CA GLY A 366 9.57 -11.62 -17.74
C GLY A 366 10.90 -11.10 -18.34
N PRO A 367 11.82 -12.02 -18.64
CA PRO A 367 11.66 -13.47 -18.43
C PRO A 367 11.71 -13.87 -16.96
N LEU A 368 10.86 -14.83 -16.58
CA LEU A 368 11.11 -15.74 -15.46
C LEU A 368 11.91 -16.92 -16.00
N ILE A 369 13.10 -17.18 -15.45
CA ILE A 369 14.05 -18.17 -15.99
C ILE A 369 14.08 -19.41 -15.09
N PHE A 370 13.97 -20.61 -15.68
CA PHE A 370 13.91 -21.88 -14.96
C PHE A 370 15.03 -22.88 -15.35
N LYS A 371 15.50 -23.64 -14.36
CA LYS A 371 16.54 -24.69 -14.48
C LYS A 371 16.22 -25.94 -13.66
N ASP A 372 16.89 -27.05 -13.93
CA ASP A 372 16.65 -28.37 -13.30
C ASP A 372 17.42 -28.63 -11.99
N ALA A 373 18.23 -27.67 -11.53
CA ALA A 373 19.00 -27.79 -10.30
C ALA A 373 18.74 -26.64 -9.33
N ALA A 374 18.72 -27.02 -8.06
CA ALA A 374 18.51 -26.16 -6.91
C ALA A 374 19.59 -25.06 -6.71
N ASP A 375 20.77 -25.23 -7.33
CA ASP A 375 21.94 -24.37 -7.17
C ASP A 375 22.18 -23.42 -8.36
N GLY A 376 21.27 -23.38 -9.33
CA GLY A 376 21.36 -22.55 -10.53
C GLY A 376 22.40 -23.03 -11.56
N THR A 377 23.11 -24.13 -11.30
CA THR A 377 24.03 -24.77 -12.26
C THR A 377 23.34 -25.75 -13.20
N GLY A 378 22.05 -25.99 -12.97
CA GLY A 378 21.22 -26.89 -13.74
C GLY A 378 21.04 -26.48 -15.21
N ASN A 379 20.61 -27.44 -16.01
CA ASN A 379 20.22 -27.21 -17.39
C ASN A 379 18.89 -26.45 -17.46
N PRO A 380 18.68 -25.65 -18.53
CA PRO A 380 17.37 -25.08 -18.85
C PRO A 380 16.25 -26.12 -18.83
N VAL A 381 15.11 -25.78 -18.23
CA VAL A 381 13.91 -26.65 -18.18
C VAL A 381 12.80 -26.06 -19.01
N ASP A 382 12.17 -26.89 -19.84
CA ASP A 382 11.02 -26.51 -20.65
C ASP A 382 9.79 -26.21 -19.76
N MET A 383 9.23 -25.01 -19.91
CA MET A 383 8.10 -24.50 -19.11
C MET A 383 6.80 -24.36 -19.91
N ARG A 384 6.68 -24.97 -21.09
CA ARG A 384 5.40 -25.02 -21.82
C ARG A 384 4.34 -25.80 -21.04
N GLY A 385 3.06 -25.53 -21.30
CA GLY A 385 1.95 -26.25 -20.66
C GLY A 385 2.01 -26.24 -19.13
N THR A 386 2.47 -25.14 -18.54
CA THR A 386 2.67 -25.00 -17.10
C THR A 386 1.64 -24.04 -16.53
N ASN A 387 0.94 -24.46 -15.46
CA ASN A 387 0.10 -23.58 -14.66
C ASN A 387 0.97 -22.77 -13.70
N PHE A 388 0.79 -21.47 -13.68
CA PHE A 388 1.41 -20.55 -12.74
C PHE A 388 0.35 -19.89 -11.84
N THR A 389 0.71 -19.69 -10.58
CA THR A 389 0.04 -18.79 -9.65
C THR A 389 1.11 -17.88 -9.05
N ILE A 390 0.94 -16.57 -9.21
CA ILE A 390 1.89 -15.56 -8.73
C ILE A 390 1.17 -14.62 -7.79
N GLN A 391 1.73 -14.43 -6.60
CA GLN A 391 1.31 -13.41 -5.66
C GLN A 391 2.31 -12.26 -5.64
N PHE A 392 1.82 -11.05 -5.88
CA PHE A 392 2.57 -9.81 -5.78
C PHE A 392 2.34 -9.19 -4.40
N HIS A 393 3.40 -9.09 -3.60
CA HIS A 393 3.33 -8.48 -2.28
C HIS A 393 3.96 -7.08 -2.30
N SER A 394 3.14 -6.10 -1.97
CA SER A 394 3.55 -4.71 -1.76
C SER A 394 3.52 -4.38 -0.27
N VAL A 395 4.36 -3.45 0.17
CA VAL A 395 4.24 -2.87 1.51
C VAL A 395 3.16 -1.80 1.58
N THR A 396 2.75 -1.22 0.45
CA THR A 396 1.76 -0.13 0.38
C THR A 396 0.42 -0.54 -0.23
N ALA A 397 0.34 -1.70 -0.89
CA ALA A 397 -0.85 -2.17 -1.57
C ALA A 397 -1.25 -3.60 -1.14
N PRO A 398 -2.54 -3.98 -1.24
CA PRO A 398 -2.96 -5.35 -0.96
C PRO A 398 -2.27 -6.36 -1.87
N THR A 399 -2.02 -7.56 -1.35
CA THR A 399 -1.48 -8.67 -2.14
C THR A 399 -2.38 -8.95 -3.35
N GLN A 400 -1.79 -8.97 -4.54
CA GLN A 400 -2.49 -9.30 -5.78
C GLN A 400 -2.13 -10.73 -6.18
N THR A 401 -3.10 -11.50 -6.67
CA THR A 401 -2.85 -12.87 -7.15
C THR A 401 -3.32 -12.98 -8.60
N ILE A 402 -2.45 -13.52 -9.45
CA ILE A 402 -2.81 -13.92 -10.81
C ILE A 402 -2.54 -15.41 -10.99
N SER A 403 -3.27 -16.00 -11.92
CA SER A 403 -3.00 -17.35 -12.40
C SER A 403 -3.12 -17.39 -13.91
N PHE A 404 -2.24 -18.15 -14.55
CA PHE A 404 -2.24 -18.36 -16.01
C PHE A 404 -1.60 -19.69 -16.35
N THR A 405 -1.79 -20.14 -17.60
CA THR A 405 -1.13 -21.32 -18.15
C THR A 405 -0.28 -20.89 -19.33
N THR A 406 0.98 -21.30 -19.38
CA THR A 406 1.85 -21.06 -20.53
C THR A 406 1.37 -21.86 -21.74
N THR A 407 1.47 -21.28 -22.94
CA THR A 407 1.06 -21.95 -24.17
C THR A 407 2.01 -23.08 -24.57
N GLY A 408 1.50 -24.03 -25.36
CA GLY A 408 2.26 -25.13 -25.93
C GLY A 408 2.12 -26.44 -25.18
N VAL A 409 2.59 -27.51 -25.80
CA VAL A 409 2.67 -28.85 -25.23
C VAL A 409 4.08 -29.38 -25.45
N CYS A 410 4.56 -30.18 -24.51
CA CYS A 410 5.79 -30.94 -24.69
C CYS A 410 5.43 -32.34 -25.20
N GLY A 411 6.15 -32.81 -26.22
CA GLY A 411 6.07 -34.21 -26.60
C GLY A 411 6.85 -35.05 -25.59
N ASP A 412 6.30 -36.20 -25.18
CA ASP A 412 7.07 -37.24 -24.51
C ASP A 412 8.35 -37.55 -25.33
N PRO A 413 9.46 -37.98 -24.69
CA PRO A 413 10.61 -38.45 -25.45
C PRO A 413 10.13 -39.54 -26.40
N SER A 414 10.42 -39.38 -27.69
CA SER A 414 9.98 -40.33 -28.69
C SER A 414 11.10 -40.76 -29.58
N LEU A 415 11.07 -42.01 -30.05
CA LEU A 415 11.98 -42.47 -31.09
C LEU A 415 11.19 -42.83 -32.33
N SER A 416 11.73 -42.42 -33.47
CA SER A 416 11.19 -42.75 -34.78
C SER A 416 12.31 -43.11 -35.73
N LEU A 417 12.00 -43.91 -36.75
CA LEU A 417 12.96 -44.28 -37.77
C LEU A 417 13.32 -43.06 -38.62
N ASN A 418 14.61 -42.75 -38.75
CA ASN A 418 15.10 -41.66 -39.60
C ASN A 418 16.14 -42.17 -40.61
N GLY A 419 15.64 -42.86 -41.64
CA GLY A 419 16.45 -43.40 -42.73
C GLY A 419 16.27 -44.91 -42.92
N THR A 420 17.13 -45.50 -43.76
CA THR A 420 17.03 -46.90 -44.14
C THR A 420 17.70 -47.82 -43.11
N VAL A 421 16.97 -48.84 -42.67
CA VAL A 421 17.52 -49.94 -41.87
C VAL A 421 18.49 -50.74 -42.74
N SER A 422 19.66 -51.07 -42.23
CA SER A 422 20.63 -51.92 -42.94
C SER A 422 21.06 -53.09 -42.09
N SER A 423 21.46 -54.18 -42.73
CA SER A 423 21.93 -55.36 -42.02
C SER A 423 23.10 -56.03 -42.72
N ASN A 424 23.84 -56.85 -41.98
CA ASN A 424 24.79 -57.82 -42.52
C ASN A 424 24.58 -59.15 -41.78
N ALA A 425 25.42 -60.17 -42.04
CA ALA A 425 25.21 -61.52 -41.49
C ALA A 425 25.06 -61.62 -39.96
N ARG A 426 25.42 -60.59 -39.18
CA ARG A 426 25.33 -60.60 -37.70
C ARG A 426 24.78 -59.33 -37.09
N ASN A 427 24.64 -58.25 -37.85
CA ASN A 427 24.30 -56.95 -37.30
C ASN A 427 23.10 -56.35 -38.02
N VAL A 428 22.26 -55.68 -37.25
CA VAL A 428 21.17 -54.82 -37.72
C VAL A 428 21.47 -53.40 -37.25
N TYR A 429 21.40 -52.44 -38.15
CA TYR A 429 21.65 -51.02 -37.91
C TYR A 429 20.36 -50.24 -38.19
N ILE A 430 19.87 -49.55 -37.18
CA ILE A 430 18.59 -48.83 -37.20
C ILE A 430 18.89 -47.37 -36.87
N PRO A 431 18.69 -46.43 -37.81
CA PRO A 431 18.83 -45.02 -37.52
C PRO A 431 17.58 -44.52 -36.78
N TRP A 432 17.72 -44.19 -35.50
CA TRP A 432 16.66 -43.60 -34.71
C TRP A 432 16.90 -42.11 -34.50
N GLN A 433 15.84 -41.33 -34.61
CA GLN A 433 15.81 -39.93 -34.25
C GLN A 433 14.82 -39.71 -33.12
N ASN A 434 15.14 -38.80 -32.20
CA ASN A 434 14.17 -38.25 -31.27
C ASN A 434 13.55 -36.95 -31.83
N PRO A 435 12.33 -37.00 -32.41
CA PRO A 435 11.65 -35.80 -32.88
C PRO A 435 11.06 -34.98 -31.74
N GLY A 436 11.05 -35.50 -30.51
CA GLY A 436 10.65 -34.79 -29.31
C GLY A 436 11.65 -33.70 -28.91
N TYR A 437 11.16 -32.73 -28.14
CA TYR A 437 11.95 -31.60 -27.64
C TYR A 437 12.69 -31.89 -26.33
N VAL A 438 12.36 -33.01 -25.68
CA VAL A 438 12.99 -33.46 -24.44
C VAL A 438 13.95 -34.61 -24.71
N SER A 439 15.11 -34.59 -24.05
CA SER A 439 16.05 -35.71 -24.09
C SER A 439 15.43 -36.91 -23.36
N GLY A 440 15.47 -38.09 -23.99
CA GLY A 440 14.99 -39.33 -23.39
C GLY A 440 16.14 -40.23 -22.97
N GLU A 441 16.14 -40.69 -21.72
CA GLU A 441 17.05 -41.74 -21.23
C GLU A 441 16.32 -43.09 -21.26
N LEU A 442 16.90 -44.11 -21.89
CA LEU A 442 16.30 -45.43 -22.01
C LEU A 442 16.73 -46.32 -20.83
N THR A 443 15.80 -46.81 -20.04
CA THR A 443 16.11 -47.68 -18.87
C THR A 443 16.10 -49.16 -19.23
N SER A 444 15.25 -49.55 -20.19
CA SER A 444 15.22 -50.90 -20.73
C SER A 444 14.63 -50.93 -22.13
N ILE A 445 14.87 -52.04 -22.83
CA ILE A 445 14.27 -52.35 -24.11
C ILE A 445 13.81 -53.80 -24.12
N VAL A 446 12.62 -54.04 -24.67
CA VAL A 446 12.12 -55.37 -24.99
C VAL A 446 12.22 -55.56 -26.49
N VAL A 447 12.84 -56.66 -26.92
CA VAL A 447 13.03 -56.97 -28.34
C VAL A 447 12.38 -58.30 -28.68
N SER A 448 11.48 -58.31 -29.67
CA SER A 448 11.02 -59.52 -30.37
C SER A 448 11.35 -59.44 -31.85
N SER A 449 11.21 -60.57 -32.52
CA SER A 449 11.38 -60.67 -33.97
C SER A 449 10.47 -61.76 -34.52
N ASP A 450 10.13 -61.72 -35.80
CA ASP A 450 9.36 -62.75 -36.49
C ASP A 450 10.17 -64.02 -36.87
N PHE A 451 11.37 -64.20 -36.32
CA PHE A 451 12.18 -65.40 -36.55
C PHE A 451 11.45 -66.70 -36.15
N ALA A 452 11.82 -67.78 -36.85
CA ALA A 452 11.51 -69.14 -36.45
C ALA A 452 12.13 -69.45 -35.08
N ALA A 453 11.47 -70.28 -34.28
CA ALA A 453 11.92 -70.59 -32.93
C ALA A 453 13.37 -71.11 -32.92
N SER A 454 14.16 -70.64 -31.93
CA SER A 454 15.55 -71.07 -31.63
C SER A 454 16.67 -70.63 -32.58
N THR A 455 16.46 -69.66 -33.47
CA THR A 455 17.49 -69.28 -34.47
C THR A 455 18.21 -67.95 -34.23
N ALA A 456 17.84 -67.17 -33.22
CA ALA A 456 18.40 -65.84 -32.99
C ALA A 456 18.61 -65.51 -31.50
N TYR A 457 19.83 -65.08 -31.18
CA TYR A 457 20.30 -64.75 -29.83
C TYR A 457 21.02 -63.40 -29.83
N LEU A 458 20.49 -62.42 -29.09
CA LEU A 458 21.02 -61.07 -28.95
C LEU A 458 22.31 -61.07 -28.10
N GLU A 459 23.40 -60.49 -28.62
CA GLU A 459 24.70 -60.40 -27.95
C GLU A 459 25.10 -58.99 -27.55
N LEU A 460 24.74 -57.98 -28.34
CA LEU A 460 25.22 -56.62 -28.15
C LEU A 460 24.17 -55.62 -28.60
N ILE A 461 24.06 -54.53 -27.85
CA ILE A 461 23.40 -53.29 -28.26
C ILE A 461 24.41 -52.15 -28.20
N GLN A 462 24.52 -51.38 -29.29
CA GLN A 462 25.26 -50.13 -29.32
C GLN A 462 24.37 -48.97 -29.74
N VAL A 463 24.64 -47.79 -29.21
CA VAL A 463 23.99 -46.52 -29.57
C VAL A 463 25.08 -45.51 -29.87
N GLY A 464 25.04 -44.88 -31.05
CA GLY A 464 26.06 -43.91 -31.46
C GLY A 464 27.47 -44.49 -31.58
N GLY A 465 27.60 -45.83 -31.68
CA GLY A 465 28.88 -46.55 -31.71
C GLY A 465 29.39 -47.02 -30.34
N THR A 466 28.76 -46.60 -29.24
CA THR A 466 29.14 -46.98 -27.88
C THR A 466 28.31 -48.18 -27.41
N ASN A 467 28.93 -49.13 -26.70
CA ASN A 467 28.20 -50.25 -26.09
C ASN A 467 27.30 -49.72 -24.98
N VAL A 468 26.03 -50.12 -24.99
CA VAL A 468 25.08 -49.81 -23.90
C VAL A 468 24.62 -51.08 -23.19
N TRP A 469 24.71 -52.22 -23.87
CA TRP A 469 24.51 -53.54 -23.27
C TRP A 469 25.30 -54.60 -24.03
N ARG A 470 25.81 -55.60 -23.33
CA ARG A 470 26.46 -56.77 -23.94
C ARG A 470 26.27 -58.03 -23.09
N ALA A 471 26.03 -59.16 -23.75
CA ALA A 471 25.92 -60.47 -23.12
C ALA A 471 27.30 -61.01 -22.69
N ASN A 472 27.31 -61.85 -21.66
CA ASN A 472 28.48 -62.58 -21.14
C ASN A 472 29.67 -61.67 -20.77
N VAL A 473 29.41 -60.43 -20.34
CA VAL A 473 30.44 -59.53 -19.79
C VAL A 473 30.08 -59.08 -18.38
N ALA A 474 31.10 -58.97 -17.53
CA ALA A 474 30.93 -58.53 -16.14
C ALA A 474 30.29 -57.14 -16.05
N ALA A 475 30.56 -56.26 -17.03
CA ALA A 475 30.00 -54.92 -17.13
C ALA A 475 28.46 -54.89 -17.14
N CYS A 476 27.79 -55.99 -17.47
CA CYS A 476 26.33 -56.14 -17.47
C CYS A 476 25.89 -57.40 -16.69
N GLY A 477 26.60 -57.75 -15.61
CA GLY A 477 26.25 -58.88 -14.74
C GLY A 477 26.44 -60.27 -15.35
N SER A 478 27.21 -60.39 -16.43
CA SER A 478 27.46 -61.66 -17.15
C SER A 478 26.17 -62.37 -17.63
N ILE A 479 25.13 -61.60 -17.94
CA ILE A 479 23.85 -62.11 -18.45
C ILE A 479 24.10 -62.86 -19.79
N PRO A 480 23.61 -64.10 -19.96
CA PRO A 480 23.79 -64.85 -21.19
C PRO A 480 23.02 -64.21 -22.36
N ARG A 481 23.38 -64.61 -23.59
CA ARG A 481 22.66 -64.12 -24.77
C ARG A 481 21.17 -64.44 -24.67
N GLN A 482 20.34 -63.45 -24.94
CA GLN A 482 18.89 -63.58 -24.83
C GLN A 482 18.32 -64.03 -26.17
N ARG A 483 17.41 -65.01 -26.14
CA ARG A 483 16.73 -65.51 -27.34
C ARG A 483 15.69 -64.50 -27.80
N ILE A 484 15.60 -64.27 -29.10
CA ILE A 484 14.59 -63.41 -29.72
C ILE A 484 13.95 -64.18 -30.88
N ASP A 485 12.66 -64.43 -30.81
CA ASP A 485 11.89 -65.08 -31.87
C ASP A 485 10.40 -64.73 -31.75
N SER A 486 9.57 -65.31 -32.62
CA SER A 486 8.12 -65.03 -32.68
C SER A 486 7.36 -65.36 -31.39
N ASN A 487 7.94 -66.13 -30.47
CA ASN A 487 7.31 -66.54 -29.21
C ASN A 487 8.07 -66.08 -27.97
N ILE A 488 9.31 -65.58 -28.12
CA ILE A 488 10.16 -65.15 -27.00
C ILE A 488 10.74 -63.76 -27.26
N GLN A 489 10.55 -62.90 -26.25
CA GLN A 489 11.12 -61.56 -26.19
C GLN A 489 12.37 -61.55 -25.30
N ALA A 490 13.34 -60.72 -25.66
CA ALA A 490 14.47 -60.38 -24.81
C ALA A 490 14.22 -59.05 -24.10
N THR A 491 14.17 -59.08 -22.77
CA THR A 491 14.10 -57.85 -21.95
C THR A 491 15.50 -57.49 -21.49
N ILE A 492 15.99 -56.36 -21.97
CA ILE A 492 17.32 -55.84 -21.67
C ILE A 492 17.20 -54.61 -20.78
N SER A 493 17.69 -54.71 -19.55
CA SER A 493 17.82 -53.55 -18.65
C SER A 493 19.20 -52.91 -18.83
N PHE A 494 19.24 -51.59 -18.95
CA PHE A 494 20.48 -50.81 -19.04
C PHE A 494 20.98 -50.36 -17.67
N SER A 495 20.07 -50.21 -16.68
CA SER A 495 20.38 -49.66 -15.35
C SER A 495 21.37 -50.49 -14.54
N GLY A 496 21.55 -51.77 -14.88
CA GLY A 496 22.52 -52.68 -14.26
C GLY A 496 23.88 -52.74 -14.97
N CYS A 497 24.07 -52.01 -16.08
CA CYS A 497 25.31 -52.00 -16.84
C CYS A 497 26.22 -50.83 -16.45
N THR A 498 27.53 -51.07 -16.35
CA THR A 498 28.53 -50.00 -16.11
C THR A 498 28.69 -49.04 -17.30
N TYR A 499 28.04 -49.32 -18.43
CA TYR A 499 28.06 -48.48 -19.63
C TYR A 499 27.17 -47.23 -19.52
N GLY A 500 26.25 -47.20 -18.55
CA GLY A 500 25.25 -46.15 -18.43
C GLY A 500 24.05 -46.37 -19.36
N ASN A 501 22.97 -45.65 -19.07
CA ASN A 501 21.75 -45.70 -19.88
C ASN A 501 21.93 -44.85 -21.14
N PRO A 502 21.48 -45.33 -22.32
CA PRO A 502 21.55 -44.52 -23.53
C PRO A 502 20.60 -43.34 -23.48
N THR A 503 21.09 -42.18 -23.94
CA THR A 503 20.31 -40.94 -24.05
C THR A 503 20.13 -40.54 -25.52
N TRP A 504 18.92 -40.11 -25.86
CA TRP A 504 18.61 -39.47 -27.14
C TRP A 504 18.22 -38.02 -26.91
N THR A 505 19.13 -37.13 -27.25
CA THR A 505 18.89 -35.69 -27.24
C THR A 505 17.93 -35.27 -28.34
N ALA A 506 17.19 -34.20 -28.10
CA ALA A 506 16.21 -33.66 -29.03
C ALA A 506 16.82 -33.41 -30.42
N ASN A 507 16.10 -33.81 -31.47
CA ASN A 507 16.47 -33.69 -32.88
C ASN A 507 17.76 -34.41 -33.31
N GLN A 508 18.44 -35.14 -32.43
CA GLN A 508 19.61 -35.93 -32.83
C GLN A 508 19.22 -37.29 -33.41
N THR A 509 19.91 -37.66 -34.48
CA THR A 509 19.84 -38.99 -35.08
C THR A 509 21.05 -39.80 -34.63
N GLN A 510 20.81 -40.98 -34.08
CA GLN A 510 21.85 -41.90 -33.66
C GLN A 510 21.58 -43.30 -34.21
N THR A 511 22.65 -44.00 -34.59
CA THR A 511 22.54 -45.38 -35.05
C THR A 511 22.45 -46.32 -33.85
N PHE A 512 21.31 -47.02 -33.76
CA PHE A 512 21.13 -48.18 -32.89
C PHE A 512 21.62 -49.43 -33.62
N ARG A 513 22.52 -50.20 -33.02
CA ARG A 513 23.05 -51.43 -33.59
C ARG A 513 22.78 -52.60 -32.67
N MET A 514 22.19 -53.66 -33.21
CA MET A 514 22.14 -54.96 -32.55
C MET A 514 23.10 -55.94 -33.19
N ARG A 515 23.74 -56.78 -32.38
CA ARG A 515 24.44 -57.98 -32.87
C ARG A 515 23.72 -59.24 -32.42
N ILE A 516 23.44 -60.13 -33.37
CA ILE A 516 22.67 -61.35 -33.17
C ILE A 516 23.44 -62.55 -33.72
N TYR A 517 23.41 -63.66 -33.01
CA TYR A 517 24.01 -64.94 -33.40
C TYR A 517 22.97 -66.05 -33.48
N LYS A 518 23.28 -67.11 -34.22
CA LYS A 518 22.40 -68.28 -34.37
C LYS A 518 22.20 -69.08 -33.08
N ASN A 519 23.24 -69.16 -32.26
CA ASN A 519 23.32 -70.06 -31.12
C ASN A 519 23.53 -69.29 -29.81
N PRO A 520 23.15 -69.87 -28.65
CA PRO A 520 23.41 -69.29 -27.33
C PRO A 520 24.91 -69.15 -27.04
N SER A 521 25.73 -70.03 -27.65
CA SER A 521 27.20 -70.00 -27.62
C SER A 521 27.79 -70.13 -29.03
N GLY A 522 28.98 -69.56 -29.26
CA GLY A 522 29.66 -69.54 -30.56
C GLY A 522 29.29 -68.36 -31.46
N ASN A 523 29.98 -68.20 -32.59
CA ASN A 523 29.90 -67.00 -33.42
C ASN A 523 29.23 -67.23 -34.79
N ALA A 524 28.41 -68.26 -34.93
CA ALA A 524 27.71 -68.57 -36.17
C ALA A 524 26.66 -67.50 -36.50
N ALA A 525 26.68 -67.01 -37.74
CA ALA A 525 25.69 -66.08 -38.27
C ALA A 525 24.30 -66.75 -38.38
N VAL A 526 23.24 -65.94 -38.29
CA VAL A 526 21.86 -66.39 -38.54
C VAL A 526 21.75 -66.82 -40.01
N THR A 527 21.26 -68.04 -40.25
CA THR A 527 21.15 -68.61 -41.61
C THR A 527 20.09 -67.84 -42.40
N GLY A 528 20.44 -67.33 -43.58
CA GLY A 528 19.54 -66.48 -44.40
C GLY A 528 19.63 -64.97 -44.11
N GLY A 529 20.40 -64.56 -43.10
CA GLY A 529 20.54 -63.14 -42.73
C GLY A 529 19.30 -62.59 -42.03
N PHE A 530 19.05 -61.28 -42.20
CA PHE A 530 17.92 -60.57 -41.56
C PHE A 530 16.93 -59.99 -42.59
N SER A 531 17.16 -60.13 -43.89
CA SER A 531 16.28 -59.52 -44.91
C SER A 531 14.88 -60.13 -44.85
N GLY A 532 13.85 -59.28 -44.90
CA GLY A 532 12.44 -59.67 -44.79
C GLY A 532 11.97 -59.97 -43.35
N THR A 533 12.82 -59.76 -42.33
CA THR A 533 12.44 -59.94 -40.92
C THR A 533 11.97 -58.63 -40.31
N THR A 534 11.04 -58.71 -39.36
CA THR A 534 10.55 -57.56 -38.58
C THR A 534 10.97 -57.70 -37.13
N PHE A 535 11.56 -56.64 -36.58
CA PHE A 535 11.87 -56.53 -35.16
C PHE A 535 10.90 -55.59 -34.47
N ASP A 536 10.32 -56.04 -33.37
CA ASP A 536 9.47 -55.21 -32.52
C ASP A 536 10.27 -54.78 -31.29
N PHE A 537 10.31 -53.48 -31.05
CA PHE A 537 10.99 -52.87 -29.92
C PHE A 537 9.98 -52.21 -29.01
N THR A 538 9.91 -52.60 -27.74
CA THR A 538 9.27 -51.79 -26.71
C THR A 538 10.34 -51.08 -25.90
N LEU A 539 10.43 -49.77 -26.11
CA LEU A 539 11.38 -48.85 -25.52
C LEU A 539 10.80 -48.28 -24.22
N ASN A 540 11.47 -48.54 -23.10
CA ASN A 540 11.08 -47.99 -21.81
C ASN A 540 12.05 -46.87 -21.43
N PHE A 541 11.53 -45.64 -21.38
CA PHE A 541 12.29 -44.48 -20.96
C PHE A 541 12.28 -44.35 -19.43
N ALA A 542 13.23 -43.60 -18.87
CA ALA A 542 13.26 -43.23 -17.45
C ALA A 542 12.02 -42.41 -17.06
N CYS A 543 11.47 -41.66 -18.02
CA CYS A 543 10.24 -40.89 -17.89
C CYS A 543 9.47 -40.86 -19.21
N GLY A 544 8.16 -40.66 -19.13
CA GLY A 544 7.24 -40.75 -20.28
C GLY A 544 6.66 -42.15 -20.50
N ASN A 545 5.85 -42.30 -21.54
CA ASN A 545 5.22 -43.57 -21.89
C ASN A 545 6.19 -44.49 -22.64
N ALA A 546 6.08 -45.80 -22.42
CA ALA A 546 6.78 -46.79 -23.22
C ALA A 546 6.34 -46.73 -24.69
N GLN A 547 7.26 -46.96 -25.62
CA GLN A 547 7.00 -46.87 -27.05
C GLN A 547 7.27 -48.18 -27.74
N THR A 548 6.30 -48.67 -28.51
CA THR A 548 6.49 -49.87 -29.34
C THR A 548 6.69 -49.48 -30.81
N ILE A 549 7.79 -49.93 -31.40
CA ILE A 549 8.18 -49.64 -32.78
C ILE A 549 8.47 -50.95 -33.50
N SER A 550 7.78 -51.20 -34.61
CA SER A 550 8.06 -52.31 -35.52
C SER A 550 9.00 -51.85 -36.64
N VAL A 551 10.10 -52.56 -36.82
CA VAL A 551 11.16 -52.20 -37.76
C VAL A 551 11.38 -53.35 -38.74
N PRO A 552 10.87 -53.25 -39.98
CA PRO A 552 11.17 -54.22 -41.03
C PRO A 552 12.60 -54.02 -41.54
N VAL A 553 13.31 -55.12 -41.78
CA VAL A 553 14.63 -55.13 -42.41
C VAL A 553 14.45 -55.38 -43.91
N PRO A 554 14.89 -54.45 -44.78
CA PRO A 554 14.75 -54.55 -46.23
C PRO A 554 15.34 -55.80 -46.87
#